data_AF-A0A3D9VMC9-F1
#
_entry.id   AF-A0A3D9VMC9-F1
#
_cell.length_a   1.000
_cell.length_b   1.000
_cell.length_c   1.000
_cell.angle_alpha   90.00
_cell.angle_beta   90.00
_cell.angle_gamma   90.00
#
_symmetry.space_group_name_H-M   'P 1'
#
loop_
_entity.id
_entity.type
_entity.pdbx_description
1 polymer ?
#
loop_
_entity_poly.entity_id
_entity_poly.type
_entity_poly.pdbx_seq_one_letter_code
_entity_poly.pdbx_strand_id
1 'polypeptide(L)'
;MSIKGKNIYYILTGARKSKESYRYIKELSDLGANVFVILTPSAHQMVDLELLKEASGNFIRDSFDKKDGESLPLEDLIVIAPATYSTINKIAGGIADNFATSCIAAAIGRNTPIYLAPSMNIDLWRSPILQQNLQKLIKIGVKMIHPRIEGSYCTMAFGEKVNDSIIYDFNKIRFKSIQVLNDDTDESFTWHRTIKNVYEEFKEVGGKLVTYGLTNGSKGCISKRVEKGFVITSSGCELGNIKMEELVWVQHVDHLNNEVYWKGINSPSSETPLHYEVYANTEMKSVIHSHCPSLTYATFLDRYRSNSYLRYGTFQFGKGIIHKMQSLQSNFAIARDHGEIVVGNTLEKAIEHLIKIQSDSSRELELV
;
A
#
# COMPACT_ATOMS: atom_id res chain seq x y z
N MET A 1 -0.38 12.56 -9.79
CA MET A 1 -0.98 12.31 -11.12
C MET A 1 -2.32 11.59 -10.90
N SER A 2 -2.95 11.03 -11.94
CA SER A 2 -4.15 10.19 -11.82
C SER A 2 -4.04 9.00 -12.77
N ILE A 3 -4.83 7.94 -12.53
CA ILE A 3 -5.00 6.84 -13.49
C ILE A 3 -5.99 7.17 -14.62
N LYS A 4 -6.71 8.29 -14.53
CA LYS A 4 -7.61 8.75 -15.59
C LYS A 4 -6.84 8.95 -16.91
N GLY A 5 -7.31 8.31 -17.98
CA GLY A 5 -6.70 8.32 -19.31
C GLY A 5 -5.50 7.38 -19.47
N LYS A 6 -5.14 6.57 -18.46
CA LYS A 6 -4.01 5.63 -18.53
C LYS A 6 -4.40 4.30 -19.18
N ASN A 7 -3.53 3.77 -20.03
CA ASN A 7 -3.69 2.46 -20.65
C ASN A 7 -3.18 1.38 -19.71
N ILE A 8 -4.08 0.57 -19.16
CA ILE A 8 -3.77 -0.50 -18.20
C ILE A 8 -3.93 -1.85 -18.87
N TYR A 9 -2.86 -2.63 -18.99
CA TYR A 9 -2.97 -4.04 -19.35
C TYR A 9 -3.27 -4.86 -18.09
N TYR A 10 -4.52 -5.32 -17.94
CA TYR A 10 -4.95 -6.12 -16.80
C TYR A 10 -4.89 -7.61 -17.16
N ILE A 11 -3.79 -8.25 -16.78
CA ILE A 11 -3.47 -9.64 -17.10
C ILE A 11 -4.07 -10.59 -16.06
N LEU A 12 -4.96 -11.47 -16.53
CA LEU A 12 -5.50 -12.58 -15.76
C LEU A 12 -4.73 -13.86 -16.07
N THR A 13 -4.44 -14.64 -15.02
CA THR A 13 -3.79 -15.96 -15.13
C THR A 13 -4.72 -17.06 -14.57
N GLY A 14 -4.35 -18.33 -14.74
CA GLY A 14 -5.21 -19.49 -14.41
C GLY A 14 -5.36 -19.77 -12.91
N ALA A 15 -6.09 -18.92 -12.18
CA ALA A 15 -6.44 -19.14 -10.77
C ALA A 15 -7.91 -18.77 -10.50
N ARG A 16 -8.51 -19.38 -9.47
CA ARG A 16 -9.94 -19.21 -9.12
C ARG A 16 -10.37 -17.74 -8.96
N LYS A 17 -9.48 -16.86 -8.49
CA LYS A 17 -9.77 -15.43 -8.29
C LYS A 17 -9.99 -14.64 -9.58
N SER A 18 -9.55 -15.12 -10.75
CA SER A 18 -9.83 -14.48 -12.04
C SER A 18 -11.33 -14.37 -12.33
N LYS A 19 -12.16 -15.26 -11.75
CA LYS A 19 -13.64 -15.19 -11.80
C LYS A 19 -14.24 -13.95 -11.16
N GLU A 20 -13.51 -13.28 -10.28
CA GLU A 20 -13.96 -12.09 -9.56
C GLU A 20 -13.33 -10.80 -10.12
N SER A 21 -12.31 -10.92 -10.99
CA SER A 21 -11.50 -9.79 -11.45
C SER A 21 -12.27 -8.72 -12.22
N TYR A 22 -13.41 -9.05 -12.83
CA TYR A 22 -14.28 -8.08 -13.52
C TYR A 22 -14.66 -6.89 -12.62
N ARG A 23 -14.84 -7.12 -11.32
CA ARG A 23 -15.18 -6.07 -10.33
C ARG A 23 -14.07 -5.02 -10.20
N TYR A 24 -12.83 -5.50 -10.17
CA TYR A 24 -11.64 -4.68 -9.98
C TYR A 24 -11.20 -4.01 -11.29
N ILE A 25 -11.43 -4.66 -12.43
CA ILE A 25 -11.31 -4.05 -13.77
C ILE A 25 -12.31 -2.89 -13.90
N LYS A 26 -13.59 -3.11 -13.55
CA LYS A 26 -14.65 -2.08 -13.60
C LYS A 26 -14.34 -0.88 -12.71
N GLU A 27 -13.78 -1.07 -11.51
CA GLU A 27 -13.32 0.04 -10.65
C GLU A 27 -12.28 0.93 -11.35
N LEU A 28 -11.27 0.34 -12.01
CA LEU A 28 -10.25 1.11 -12.72
C LEU A 28 -10.85 1.84 -13.94
N SER A 29 -11.78 1.21 -14.65
CA SER A 29 -12.54 1.83 -15.75
C SER A 29 -13.40 3.00 -15.26
N ASP A 30 -14.07 2.88 -14.12
CA ASP A 30 -14.92 3.92 -13.51
C ASP A 30 -14.11 5.11 -12.98
N LEU A 31 -12.86 4.88 -12.57
CA LEU A 31 -11.87 5.93 -12.29
C LEU A 31 -11.27 6.54 -13.58
N GLY A 32 -11.74 6.10 -14.74
CA GLY A 32 -11.45 6.66 -16.06
C GLY A 32 -10.19 6.13 -16.73
N ALA A 33 -9.66 4.97 -16.33
CA ALA A 33 -8.55 4.31 -17.02
C ALA A 33 -9.05 3.49 -18.23
N ASN A 34 -8.21 3.36 -19.26
CA ASN A 34 -8.48 2.49 -20.40
C ASN A 34 -7.95 1.09 -20.07
N VAL A 35 -8.82 0.19 -19.59
CA VAL A 35 -8.39 -1.14 -19.12
C VAL A 35 -8.52 -2.18 -20.24
N PHE A 36 -7.38 -2.69 -20.71
CA PHE A 36 -7.31 -3.77 -21.70
C PHE A 36 -7.09 -5.10 -20.98
N VAL A 37 -8.10 -5.97 -20.98
CA VAL A 37 -8.01 -7.27 -20.31
C VAL A 37 -7.22 -8.23 -21.17
N ILE A 38 -6.18 -8.83 -20.61
CA ILE A 38 -5.31 -9.79 -21.31
C ILE A 38 -5.36 -11.13 -20.58
N LEU A 39 -5.61 -12.22 -21.30
CA LEU A 39 -5.81 -13.55 -20.73
C LEU A 39 -4.63 -14.47 -21.08
N THR A 40 -4.14 -15.25 -20.11
CA THR A 40 -3.43 -16.49 -20.47
C THR A 40 -4.44 -17.55 -20.95
N PRO A 41 -4.03 -18.58 -21.72
CA PRO A 41 -4.94 -19.64 -22.15
C PRO A 41 -5.67 -20.33 -20.99
N SER A 42 -4.98 -20.53 -19.86
CA SER A 42 -5.59 -21.07 -18.63
C SER A 42 -6.52 -20.09 -17.91
N ALA A 43 -6.40 -18.79 -18.13
CA ALA A 43 -7.33 -17.80 -17.60
C ALA A 43 -8.62 -17.77 -18.42
N HIS A 44 -8.53 -17.80 -19.76
CA HIS A 44 -9.68 -17.82 -20.67
C HIS A 44 -10.68 -18.93 -20.28
N GLN A 45 -10.18 -20.15 -20.04
CA GLN A 45 -11.00 -21.31 -19.63
C GLN A 45 -11.67 -21.18 -18.25
N MET A 46 -11.36 -20.14 -17.48
CA MET A 46 -11.83 -19.95 -16.10
C MET A 46 -12.71 -18.73 -15.90
N VAL A 47 -12.79 -17.79 -16.84
CA VAL A 47 -13.45 -16.49 -16.65
C VAL A 47 -14.76 -16.37 -17.42
N ASP A 48 -15.58 -15.42 -17.00
CA ASP A 48 -16.75 -14.98 -17.76
C ASP A 48 -16.30 -13.86 -18.73
N LEU A 49 -16.45 -14.09 -20.04
CA LEU A 49 -16.02 -13.14 -21.07
C LEU A 49 -17.02 -11.99 -21.27
N GLU A 50 -18.27 -12.12 -20.84
CA GLU A 50 -19.27 -11.06 -20.97
C GLU A 50 -19.11 -10.04 -19.84
N LEU A 51 -18.99 -10.51 -18.59
CA LEU A 51 -18.67 -9.67 -17.44
C LEU A 51 -17.32 -8.95 -17.59
N LEU A 52 -16.32 -9.59 -18.22
CA LEU A 52 -15.04 -8.94 -18.51
C LEU A 52 -15.15 -7.88 -19.61
N LYS A 53 -15.98 -8.07 -20.64
CA LYS A 53 -16.24 -7.06 -21.68
C LYS A 53 -16.97 -5.85 -21.10
N GLU A 54 -18.00 -6.08 -20.30
CA GLU A 54 -18.73 -5.02 -19.60
C GLU A 54 -17.77 -4.21 -18.70
N ALA A 55 -16.91 -4.91 -17.95
CA ALA A 55 -15.93 -4.28 -17.07
C ALA A 55 -14.86 -3.45 -17.82
N SER A 56 -14.45 -3.85 -19.02
CA SER A 56 -13.33 -3.28 -19.77
C SER A 56 -13.71 -2.35 -20.93
N GLY A 57 -15.01 -2.19 -21.23
CA GLY A 57 -15.43 -1.48 -22.44
C GLY A 57 -15.22 -2.29 -23.73
N ASN A 58 -15.34 -3.62 -23.64
CA ASN A 58 -15.13 -4.65 -24.67
C ASN A 58 -13.67 -4.99 -25.04
N PHE A 59 -12.68 -4.40 -24.36
CA PHE A 59 -11.27 -4.74 -24.59
C PHE A 59 -10.88 -6.05 -23.87
N ILE A 60 -10.87 -7.17 -24.61
CA ILE A 60 -10.28 -8.46 -24.20
C ILE A 60 -9.34 -8.97 -25.29
N ARG A 61 -8.21 -9.55 -24.90
CA ARG A 61 -7.27 -10.24 -25.80
C ARG A 61 -6.56 -11.42 -25.15
N ASP A 62 -6.36 -12.51 -25.89
CA ASP A 62 -5.76 -13.77 -25.40
C ASP A 62 -4.67 -14.35 -26.32
N SER A 63 -4.57 -13.83 -27.55
CA SER A 63 -3.85 -14.44 -28.66
C SER A 63 -3.01 -13.42 -29.46
N PHE A 64 -2.07 -13.94 -30.25
CA PHE A 64 -1.24 -13.12 -31.15
C PHE A 64 -2.01 -12.66 -32.40
N ASP A 65 -3.03 -13.43 -32.80
CA ASP A 65 -3.91 -13.10 -33.90
C ASP A 65 -4.65 -11.79 -33.63
N LYS A 66 -4.90 -11.02 -34.69
CA LYS A 66 -5.63 -9.74 -34.62
C LYS A 66 -6.85 -9.86 -35.52
N LYS A 67 -8.03 -9.52 -35.02
CA LYS A 67 -9.12 -9.07 -35.91
C LYS A 67 -8.89 -7.60 -36.25
N ASP A 68 -9.48 -7.14 -37.34
CA ASP A 68 -9.40 -5.74 -37.74
C ASP A 68 -9.96 -4.83 -36.64
N GLY A 69 -9.20 -3.77 -36.32
CA GLY A 69 -9.48 -2.87 -35.19
C GLY A 69 -8.93 -3.31 -33.83
N GLU A 70 -8.55 -4.57 -33.61
CA GLU A 70 -8.04 -5.08 -32.31
C GLU A 70 -6.56 -4.71 -32.03
N SER A 71 -6.17 -3.46 -32.33
CA SER A 71 -4.84 -2.95 -31.97
C SER A 71 -4.86 -2.39 -30.54
N LEU A 72 -4.07 -2.99 -29.65
CA LEU A 72 -3.84 -2.41 -28.33
C LEU A 72 -2.93 -1.16 -28.46
N PRO A 73 -3.21 -0.06 -27.74
CA PRO A 73 -2.26 1.03 -27.59
C PRO A 73 -1.13 0.64 -26.64
N LEU A 74 -0.02 1.37 -26.66
CA LEU A 74 1.08 1.15 -25.71
C LEU A 74 0.59 1.33 -24.27
N GLU A 75 0.98 0.40 -23.39
CA GLU A 75 0.56 0.40 -22.00
C GLU A 75 1.35 1.39 -21.13
N ASP A 76 0.65 2.09 -20.23
CA ASP A 76 1.26 2.90 -19.17
C ASP A 76 1.68 2.05 -17.98
N LEU A 77 1.00 0.92 -17.75
CA LEU A 77 1.30 -0.06 -16.71
C LEU A 77 0.68 -1.43 -17.01
N ILE A 78 1.22 -2.47 -16.36
CA ILE A 78 0.65 -3.82 -16.34
C ILE A 78 0.25 -4.21 -14.92
N VAL A 79 -0.90 -4.87 -14.80
CA VAL A 79 -1.39 -5.51 -13.57
C VAL A 79 -1.52 -7.00 -13.82
N ILE A 80 -0.85 -7.85 -13.02
CA ILE A 80 -0.93 -9.31 -13.13
C ILE A 80 -1.67 -9.82 -11.88
N ALA A 81 -2.99 -9.94 -11.97
CA ALA A 81 -3.86 -10.15 -10.81
C ALA A 81 -5.08 -11.04 -11.13
N PRO A 82 -5.08 -12.33 -10.77
CA PRO A 82 -4.01 -13.06 -10.06
C PRO A 82 -2.79 -13.37 -10.94
N ALA A 83 -1.63 -13.56 -10.30
CA ALA A 83 -0.42 -14.13 -10.89
C ALA A 83 -0.17 -15.55 -10.35
N THR A 84 -0.34 -16.58 -11.18
CA THR A 84 -0.04 -17.99 -10.80
C THR A 84 1.45 -18.26 -10.70
N TYR A 85 1.80 -19.31 -9.94
CA TYR A 85 3.13 -19.92 -9.90
C TYR A 85 3.73 -20.12 -11.30
N SER A 86 2.96 -20.68 -12.26
CA SER A 86 3.43 -20.90 -13.63
C SER A 86 3.82 -19.59 -14.31
N THR A 87 2.94 -18.58 -14.29
CA THR A 87 3.22 -17.30 -14.93
C THR A 87 4.41 -16.58 -14.30
N ILE A 88 4.52 -16.56 -12.97
CA ILE A 88 5.63 -15.91 -12.25
C ILE A 88 6.98 -16.54 -12.65
N ASN A 89 7.06 -17.86 -12.66
CA ASN A 89 8.28 -18.57 -13.06
C ASN A 89 8.60 -18.41 -14.55
N LYS A 90 7.59 -18.33 -15.43
CA LYS A 90 7.79 -18.00 -16.85
C LYS A 90 8.40 -16.61 -17.03
N ILE A 91 7.84 -15.58 -16.41
CA ILE A 91 8.36 -14.20 -16.51
C ILE A 91 9.81 -14.13 -16.01
N ALA A 92 10.08 -14.70 -14.84
CA ALA A 92 11.43 -14.70 -14.24
C ALA A 92 12.46 -15.54 -15.00
N GLY A 93 12.01 -16.44 -15.89
CA GLY A 93 12.84 -17.21 -16.82
C GLY A 93 12.86 -16.66 -18.26
N GLY A 94 12.23 -15.51 -18.54
CA GLY A 94 12.16 -14.93 -19.89
C GLY A 94 11.23 -15.66 -20.88
N ILE A 95 10.36 -16.54 -20.40
CA ILE A 95 9.49 -17.38 -21.24
C ILE A 95 8.26 -16.59 -21.71
N ALA A 96 8.35 -16.07 -22.94
CA ALA A 96 7.33 -15.29 -23.63
C ALA A 96 6.40 -16.13 -24.52
N ASP A 97 5.98 -17.32 -24.05
CA ASP A 97 5.32 -18.37 -24.84
C ASP A 97 3.81 -18.19 -25.15
N ASN A 98 3.19 -17.09 -24.72
CA ASN A 98 1.81 -16.74 -25.04
C ASN A 98 1.64 -15.22 -24.98
N PHE A 99 0.59 -14.69 -25.61
CA PHE A 99 0.42 -13.23 -25.78
C PHE A 99 0.57 -12.43 -24.48
N ALA A 100 0.04 -12.93 -23.35
CA ALA A 100 0.18 -12.29 -22.06
C ALA A 100 1.63 -12.27 -21.55
N THR A 101 2.38 -13.38 -21.64
CA THR A 101 3.79 -13.39 -21.22
C THR A 101 4.70 -12.62 -22.16
N SER A 102 4.39 -12.54 -23.45
CA SER A 102 5.10 -11.67 -24.40
C SER A 102 4.86 -10.18 -24.10
N CYS A 103 3.63 -9.77 -23.74
CA CYS A 103 3.36 -8.40 -23.29
C CYS A 103 4.17 -8.04 -22.05
N ILE A 104 4.24 -8.93 -21.06
CA ILE A 104 5.03 -8.71 -19.83
C ILE A 104 6.53 -8.62 -20.13
N ALA A 105 7.07 -9.53 -20.94
CA ALA A 105 8.49 -9.50 -21.30
C ALA A 105 8.86 -8.20 -22.04
N ALA A 106 8.01 -7.74 -22.96
CA ALA A 106 8.22 -6.49 -23.68
C ALA A 106 8.08 -5.25 -22.77
N ALA A 107 7.18 -5.28 -21.80
CA ALA A 107 6.99 -4.23 -20.80
C ALA A 107 8.17 -4.14 -19.81
N ILE A 108 8.74 -5.28 -19.39
CA ILE A 108 10.00 -5.32 -18.61
C ILE A 108 11.12 -4.65 -19.41
N GLY A 109 11.26 -4.97 -20.70
CA GLY A 109 12.26 -4.34 -21.58
C GLY A 109 12.07 -2.83 -21.78
N ARG A 110 10.87 -2.29 -21.52
CA ARG A 110 10.56 -0.85 -21.52
C ARG A 110 10.75 -0.16 -20.16
N ASN A 111 10.96 -0.92 -19.08
CA ASN A 111 10.80 -0.46 -17.70
C ASN A 111 9.38 0.06 -17.38
N THR A 112 8.36 -0.46 -18.07
CA THR A 112 6.95 -0.21 -17.77
C THR A 112 6.65 -0.64 -16.31
N PRO A 113 5.91 0.16 -15.51
CA PRO A 113 5.46 -0.26 -14.18
C PRO A 113 4.61 -1.53 -14.22
N ILE A 114 5.07 -2.60 -13.56
CA ILE A 114 4.36 -3.88 -13.45
C ILE A 114 4.00 -4.15 -11.99
N TYR A 115 2.71 -4.38 -11.73
CA TYR A 115 2.16 -4.80 -10.45
C TYR A 115 1.81 -6.29 -10.52
N LEU A 116 2.20 -7.08 -9.51
CA LEU A 116 2.08 -8.54 -9.54
C LEU A 116 1.48 -9.03 -8.21
N ALA A 117 0.32 -9.69 -8.27
CA ALA A 117 -0.41 -10.19 -7.10
C ALA A 117 -0.43 -11.74 -7.08
N PRO A 118 0.49 -12.42 -6.36
CA PRO A 118 0.63 -13.87 -6.40
C PRO A 118 -0.62 -14.61 -5.90
N SER A 119 -1.06 -15.67 -6.59
CA SER A 119 -2.12 -16.57 -6.12
C SER A 119 -1.86 -18.02 -6.51
N MET A 120 -1.63 -18.86 -5.50
CA MET A 120 -1.32 -20.30 -5.61
C MET A 120 -1.51 -20.96 -4.23
N ASN A 121 -1.49 -22.29 -4.12
CA ASN A 121 -1.54 -22.95 -2.80
C ASN A 121 -0.27 -22.66 -1.96
N ILE A 122 -0.30 -22.99 -0.66
CA ILE A 122 0.79 -22.66 0.26
C ILE A 122 2.12 -23.34 -0.10
N ASP A 123 2.09 -24.53 -0.68
CA ASP A 123 3.30 -25.31 -1.00
C ASP A 123 4.01 -24.74 -2.24
N LEU A 124 3.25 -24.31 -3.25
CA LEU A 124 3.79 -23.54 -4.37
C LEU A 124 4.35 -22.19 -3.92
N TRP A 125 3.74 -21.55 -2.92
CA TRP A 125 4.29 -20.31 -2.32
C TRP A 125 5.60 -20.56 -1.55
N ARG A 126 5.69 -21.66 -0.79
CA ARG A 126 6.89 -22.08 -0.04
C ARG A 126 8.05 -22.56 -0.93
N SER A 127 7.80 -22.85 -2.21
CA SER A 127 8.82 -23.27 -3.17
C SER A 127 10.02 -22.30 -3.22
N PRO A 128 11.25 -22.77 -2.95
CA PRO A 128 12.46 -21.95 -3.07
C PRO A 128 12.66 -21.38 -4.49
N ILE A 129 12.18 -22.09 -5.52
CA ILE A 129 12.24 -21.65 -6.92
C ILE A 129 11.39 -20.38 -7.11
N LEU A 130 10.17 -20.36 -6.54
CA LEU A 130 9.32 -19.17 -6.58
C LEU A 130 9.97 -18.02 -5.80
N GLN A 131 10.46 -18.27 -4.59
CA GLN A 131 11.03 -17.21 -3.76
C GLN A 131 12.26 -16.56 -4.41
N GLN A 132 13.16 -17.35 -5.01
CA GLN A 132 14.27 -16.83 -5.82
C GLN A 132 13.76 -16.02 -7.03
N ASN A 133 12.72 -16.49 -7.72
CA ASN A 133 12.21 -15.84 -8.92
C ASN A 133 11.43 -14.54 -8.61
N LEU A 134 10.67 -14.49 -7.52
CA LEU A 134 10.08 -13.25 -6.99
C LEU A 134 11.18 -12.24 -6.65
N GLN A 135 12.25 -12.66 -5.98
CA GLN A 135 13.39 -11.79 -5.67
C GLN A 135 14.10 -11.26 -6.93
N LYS A 136 14.21 -12.04 -8.01
CA LYS A 136 14.69 -11.54 -9.32
C LYS A 136 13.77 -10.46 -9.88
N LEU A 137 12.46 -10.70 -9.89
CA LEU A 137 11.46 -9.76 -10.43
C LEU A 137 11.42 -8.45 -9.63
N ILE A 138 11.48 -8.53 -8.30
CA ILE A 138 11.53 -7.35 -7.42
C ILE A 138 12.79 -6.52 -7.68
N LYS A 139 13.95 -7.16 -7.88
CA LYS A 139 15.23 -6.48 -8.20
C LYS A 139 15.23 -5.74 -9.55
N ILE A 140 14.36 -6.13 -10.50
CA ILE A 140 14.15 -5.42 -11.77
C ILE A 140 12.92 -4.49 -11.75
N GLY A 141 12.42 -4.14 -10.56
CA GLY A 141 11.36 -3.14 -10.39
C GLY A 141 9.91 -3.64 -10.45
N VAL A 142 9.68 -4.96 -10.56
CA VAL A 142 8.31 -5.50 -10.51
C VAL A 142 7.75 -5.38 -9.09
N LYS A 143 6.63 -4.67 -8.96
CA LYS A 143 5.98 -4.39 -7.67
C LYS A 143 5.12 -5.57 -7.24
N MET A 144 5.69 -6.47 -6.44
CA MET A 144 4.93 -7.55 -5.80
C MET A 144 3.99 -6.98 -4.74
N ILE A 145 2.69 -7.25 -4.90
CA ILE A 145 1.66 -7.06 -3.88
C ILE A 145 1.57 -8.38 -3.11
N HIS A 146 1.84 -8.36 -1.80
CA HIS A 146 1.97 -9.58 -1.01
C HIS A 146 0.66 -10.41 -1.00
N PRO A 147 0.71 -11.75 -1.11
CA PRO A 147 -0.47 -12.59 -0.97
C PRO A 147 -1.04 -12.56 0.45
N ARG A 148 -2.32 -12.93 0.59
CA ARG A 148 -2.91 -13.28 1.89
C ARG A 148 -2.57 -14.74 2.18
N ILE A 149 -2.06 -14.98 3.39
CA ILE A 149 -1.65 -16.30 3.86
C ILE A 149 -2.42 -16.58 5.16
N GLU A 150 -3.34 -17.53 5.09
CA GLU A 150 -4.31 -17.85 6.15
C GLU A 150 -4.27 -19.37 6.37
N GLY A 151 -3.44 -19.82 7.32
CA GLY A 151 -3.18 -21.24 7.56
C GLY A 151 -2.50 -21.94 6.39
N SER A 152 -3.17 -22.95 5.80
CA SER A 152 -2.72 -23.66 4.59
C SER A 152 -3.15 -23.00 3.28
N TYR A 153 -3.84 -21.85 3.34
CA TYR A 153 -4.27 -21.12 2.14
C TYR A 153 -3.31 -19.96 1.84
N CYS A 154 -2.90 -19.88 0.58
CA CYS A 154 -2.29 -18.70 -0.01
C CYS A 154 -3.18 -18.25 -1.18
N THR A 155 -3.35 -16.94 -1.36
CA THR A 155 -4.06 -16.35 -2.51
C THR A 155 -3.69 -14.88 -2.64
N MET A 156 -4.06 -14.22 -3.73
CA MET A 156 -3.80 -12.79 -3.90
C MET A 156 -4.42 -11.94 -2.77
N ALA A 157 -3.81 -10.77 -2.54
CA ALA A 157 -4.46 -9.67 -1.83
C ALA A 157 -5.88 -9.43 -2.35
N PHE A 158 -6.73 -8.79 -1.54
CA PHE A 158 -8.01 -8.28 -2.00
C PHE A 158 -7.82 -7.48 -3.31
N GLY A 159 -8.73 -7.59 -4.28
CA GLY A 159 -8.57 -6.85 -5.53
C GLY A 159 -8.63 -5.33 -5.30
N GLU A 160 -9.36 -4.91 -4.26
CA GLU A 160 -9.31 -3.57 -3.70
C GLU A 160 -7.88 -3.18 -3.27
N LYS A 161 -7.12 -4.07 -2.62
CA LYS A 161 -5.71 -3.80 -2.27
C LYS A 161 -4.82 -3.72 -3.51
N VAL A 162 -5.08 -4.53 -4.53
CA VAL A 162 -4.35 -4.47 -5.82
C VAL A 162 -4.57 -3.11 -6.49
N ASN A 163 -5.84 -2.76 -6.74
CA ASN A 163 -6.25 -1.48 -7.32
C ASN A 163 -5.74 -0.30 -6.51
N ASP A 164 -5.94 -0.30 -5.20
CA ASP A 164 -5.59 0.82 -4.33
C ASP A 164 -4.07 1.04 -4.25
N SER A 165 -3.26 -0.01 -4.42
CA SER A 165 -1.79 0.10 -4.53
C SER A 165 -1.37 0.75 -5.86
N ILE A 166 -2.05 0.44 -6.96
CA ILE A 166 -1.84 1.10 -8.26
C ILE A 166 -2.25 2.58 -8.16
N ILE A 167 -3.46 2.85 -7.65
CA ILE A 167 -4.02 4.20 -7.51
C ILE A 167 -3.12 5.06 -6.61
N TYR A 168 -2.57 4.50 -5.52
CA TYR A 168 -1.65 5.21 -4.63
C TYR A 168 -0.36 5.68 -5.34
N ASP A 169 0.24 4.84 -6.17
CA ASP A 169 1.48 5.17 -6.88
C ASP A 169 1.30 6.26 -7.97
N PHE A 170 0.07 6.49 -8.45
CA PHE A 170 -0.26 7.65 -9.29
C PHE A 170 -0.80 8.84 -8.50
N ASN A 171 -1.64 8.60 -7.49
CA ASN A 171 -2.31 9.60 -6.66
C ASN A 171 -2.18 9.29 -5.15
N LYS A 172 -1.01 9.67 -4.61
CA LYS A 172 -0.60 9.40 -3.22
C LYS A 172 -1.35 10.23 -2.18
N ILE A 173 -1.63 11.50 -2.47
CA ILE A 173 -2.39 12.40 -1.60
C ILE A 173 -3.85 12.41 -2.06
N ARG A 174 -4.78 12.16 -1.13
CA ARG A 174 -6.22 11.96 -1.41
C ARG A 174 -7.15 12.96 -0.70
N PHE A 175 -6.54 13.90 0.02
CA PHE A 175 -7.16 15.09 0.60
C PHE A 175 -6.71 16.34 -0.18
N LYS A 176 -7.48 17.43 -0.09
CA LYS A 176 -7.07 18.74 -0.60
C LYS A 176 -5.99 19.30 0.33
N SER A 177 -4.75 19.26 -0.13
CA SER A 177 -3.57 19.75 0.60
C SER A 177 -3.48 21.27 0.48
N ILE A 178 -3.49 21.99 1.61
CA ILE A 178 -3.49 23.46 1.67
C ILE A 178 -2.33 23.94 2.54
N GLN A 179 -1.28 24.48 1.91
CA GLN A 179 -0.16 25.09 2.60
C GLN A 179 -0.54 26.51 3.05
N VAL A 180 -0.38 26.82 4.33
CA VAL A 180 -0.71 28.12 4.92
C VAL A 180 0.53 29.02 4.90
N LEU A 181 0.53 30.02 4.02
CA LEU A 181 1.71 30.87 3.76
C LEU A 181 1.80 32.14 4.63
N ASN A 182 0.72 32.54 5.30
CA ASN A 182 0.72 33.72 6.18
C ASN A 182 1.67 33.49 7.37
N ASP A 183 2.34 34.54 7.84
CA ASP A 183 3.19 34.47 9.04
C ASP A 183 2.42 34.02 10.29
N ASP A 184 3.14 33.46 11.27
CA ASP A 184 2.54 33.13 12.57
C ASP A 184 2.35 34.42 13.39
N THR A 185 1.10 34.81 13.64
CA THR A 185 0.73 36.01 14.40
C THR A 185 1.03 35.92 15.90
N ASP A 186 1.67 34.83 16.33
CA ASP A 186 2.01 34.48 17.70
C ASP A 186 3.50 34.10 17.71
N GLU A 187 4.37 35.08 17.96
CA GLU A 187 5.83 34.88 17.99
C GLU A 187 6.26 33.83 19.02
N SER A 188 5.44 33.57 20.04
CA SER A 188 5.70 32.53 21.03
C SER A 188 5.47 31.12 20.45
N PHE A 189 4.58 30.99 19.46
CA PHE A 189 4.12 29.72 18.89
C PHE A 189 4.25 29.70 17.36
N THR A 190 5.49 29.72 16.86
CA THR A 190 5.75 29.62 15.41
C THR A 190 5.88 28.18 14.92
N TRP A 191 5.66 27.94 13.63
CA TRP A 191 5.80 26.62 13.00
C TRP A 191 7.23 26.08 13.10
N HIS A 192 8.23 26.95 12.87
CA HIS A 192 9.64 26.65 13.06
C HIS A 192 9.95 26.19 14.49
N ARG A 193 9.43 26.87 15.51
CA ARG A 193 9.62 26.50 16.92
C ARG A 193 8.94 25.17 17.24
N THR A 194 7.72 24.99 16.75
CA THR A 194 6.92 23.77 16.92
C THR A 194 7.64 22.54 16.35
N ILE A 195 8.22 22.64 15.17
CA ILE A 195 9.06 21.58 14.58
C ILE A 195 10.34 21.36 15.39
N LYS A 196 11.10 22.42 15.68
CA LYS A 196 12.38 22.34 16.41
C LYS A 196 12.23 21.67 17.79
N ASN A 197 11.09 21.88 18.46
CA ASN A 197 10.79 21.28 19.76
C ASN A 197 10.57 19.76 19.73
N VAL A 198 10.30 19.15 18.56
CA VAL A 198 10.07 17.69 18.43
C VAL A 198 11.10 16.96 17.56
N TYR A 199 11.95 17.69 16.84
CA TYR A 199 12.84 17.16 15.81
C TYR A 199 13.75 16.01 16.26
N GLU A 200 14.39 16.12 17.43
CA GLU A 200 15.31 15.08 17.92
C GLU A 200 14.58 13.81 18.37
N GLU A 201 13.39 13.91 18.96
CA GLU A 201 12.52 12.75 19.29
C GLU A 201 12.05 12.03 18.02
N PHE A 202 11.72 12.78 16.96
CA PHE A 202 11.37 12.19 15.66
C PHE A 202 12.56 11.45 15.05
N LYS A 203 13.77 12.03 15.07
CA LYS A 203 15.01 11.39 14.58
C LYS A 203 15.35 10.12 15.36
N GLU A 204 15.28 10.17 16.69
CA GLU A 204 15.58 9.01 17.54
C GLU A 204 14.61 7.85 17.25
N VAL A 205 13.31 8.13 17.20
CA VAL A 205 12.27 7.12 17.00
C VAL A 205 12.23 6.61 15.55
N GLY A 206 12.49 7.47 14.57
CA GLY A 206 12.69 7.08 13.18
C GLY A 206 13.92 6.19 12.97
N GLY A 207 15.03 6.50 13.65
CA GLY A 207 16.21 5.64 13.73
C GLY A 207 15.87 4.26 14.29
N LYS A 208 15.22 4.20 15.46
CA LYS A 208 14.76 2.95 16.09
C LYS A 208 13.88 2.12 15.13
N LEU A 209 12.94 2.74 14.41
CA LEU A 209 12.09 2.04 13.44
C LEU A 209 12.89 1.34 12.32
N VAL A 210 14.02 1.91 11.88
CA VAL A 210 14.90 1.26 10.90
C VAL A 210 15.84 0.24 11.55
N THR A 211 16.46 0.57 12.69
CA THR A 211 17.38 -0.33 13.41
C THR A 211 16.73 -1.65 13.82
N TYR A 212 15.47 -1.62 14.23
CA TYR A 212 14.70 -2.82 14.58
C TYR A 212 14.01 -3.48 13.36
N GLY A 213 14.15 -2.95 12.14
CA GLY A 213 13.54 -3.53 10.94
C GLY A 213 12.01 -3.42 10.89
N LEU A 214 11.43 -2.46 11.62
CA LEU A 214 9.99 -2.17 11.64
C LEU A 214 9.56 -1.37 10.40
N THR A 215 10.51 -0.80 9.66
CA THR A 215 10.31 -0.24 8.32
C THR A 215 11.58 -0.36 7.47
N ASN A 216 11.43 -0.34 6.15
CA ASN A 216 12.53 -0.28 5.18
C ASN A 216 13.00 1.18 4.89
N GLY A 217 12.85 2.08 5.87
CA GLY A 217 13.23 3.50 5.81
C GLY A 217 12.25 4.40 5.07
N SER A 218 11.87 4.06 3.84
CA SER A 218 11.06 4.90 2.93
C SER A 218 9.54 4.70 3.03
N LYS A 219 9.07 3.95 4.04
CA LYS A 219 7.66 3.69 4.31
C LYS A 219 7.34 3.95 5.78
N GLY A 220 6.08 4.17 6.07
CA GLY A 220 5.58 4.48 7.40
C GLY A 220 5.44 5.97 7.62
N CYS A 221 5.00 6.34 8.82
CA CYS A 221 4.79 7.72 9.20
C CYS A 221 4.80 7.86 10.72
N ILE A 222 5.38 8.93 11.24
CA ILE A 222 5.32 9.25 12.67
C ILE A 222 4.73 10.65 12.89
N SER A 223 3.95 10.81 13.96
CA SER A 223 3.41 12.12 14.36
C SER A 223 3.36 12.30 15.88
N LYS A 224 3.33 13.58 16.29
CA LYS A 224 3.13 14.00 17.67
C LYS A 224 2.14 15.16 17.74
N ARG A 225 1.13 15.04 18.61
CA ARG A 225 0.19 16.12 18.94
C ARG A 225 0.95 17.24 19.64
N VAL A 226 0.69 18.48 19.22
CA VAL A 226 1.20 19.70 19.84
C VAL A 226 0.02 20.52 20.39
N GLU A 227 0.28 21.71 20.94
CA GLU A 227 -0.75 22.56 21.54
C GLU A 227 -1.89 22.91 20.56
N LYS A 228 -1.54 23.23 19.31
CA LYS A 228 -2.45 23.59 18.23
C LYS A 228 -2.20 22.61 17.07
N GLY A 229 -2.95 21.53 16.97
CA GLY A 229 -2.78 20.51 15.91
C GLY A 229 -1.68 19.47 16.19
N PHE A 230 -0.95 19.03 15.15
CA PHE A 230 0.09 18.00 15.29
C PHE A 230 1.24 18.16 14.27
N VAL A 231 2.45 17.71 14.63
CA VAL A 231 3.57 17.56 13.69
C VAL A 231 3.56 16.13 13.16
N ILE A 232 3.78 15.96 11.85
CA ILE A 232 3.85 14.69 11.13
C ILE A 232 5.04 14.68 10.17
N THR A 233 5.56 13.51 9.82
CA THR A 233 6.54 13.40 8.73
C THR A 233 5.92 13.67 7.36
N SER A 234 6.74 14.13 6.43
CA SER A 234 6.36 14.42 5.04
C SER A 234 5.95 13.17 4.26
N SER A 235 5.30 13.38 3.12
CA SER A 235 5.01 12.31 2.15
C SER A 235 6.29 11.83 1.45
N GLY A 236 6.87 10.75 1.98
CA GLY A 236 8.07 10.10 1.42
C GLY A 236 9.34 10.32 2.22
N CYS A 237 9.22 10.88 3.43
CA CYS A 237 10.30 10.96 4.42
C CYS A 237 11.04 9.63 4.60
N GLU A 238 12.38 9.69 4.62
CA GLU A 238 13.23 8.57 5.04
C GLU A 238 13.31 8.54 6.57
N LEU A 239 12.57 7.64 7.22
CA LEU A 239 12.44 7.62 8.68
C LEU A 239 13.77 7.36 9.40
N GLY A 240 14.73 6.67 8.78
CA GLY A 240 16.08 6.50 9.35
C GLY A 240 16.96 7.75 9.29
N ASN A 241 16.52 8.82 8.61
CA ASN A 241 17.34 9.96 8.21
C ASN A 241 16.49 11.26 8.14
N ILE A 242 15.62 11.45 9.14
CA ILE A 242 14.65 12.57 9.16
C ILE A 242 15.40 13.90 9.26
N LYS A 243 15.17 14.77 8.27
CA LYS A 243 15.65 16.16 8.25
C LYS A 243 14.54 17.10 8.71
N MET A 244 14.89 18.33 9.09
CA MET A 244 13.93 19.26 9.68
C MET A 244 12.88 19.74 8.67
N GLU A 245 13.23 19.74 7.38
CA GLU A 245 12.37 20.06 6.24
C GLU A 245 11.32 18.98 5.96
N GLU A 246 11.57 17.75 6.44
CA GLU A 246 10.65 16.60 6.34
C GLU A 246 9.62 16.56 7.48
N LEU A 247 9.65 17.52 8.40
CA LEU A 247 8.62 17.70 9.42
C LEU A 247 7.60 18.74 8.97
N VAL A 248 6.33 18.42 9.20
CA VAL A 248 5.20 19.21 8.71
C VAL A 248 4.22 19.42 9.85
N TRP A 249 3.90 20.66 10.16
CA TRP A 249 2.90 21.02 11.16
C TRP A 249 1.52 21.10 10.52
N VAL A 250 0.65 20.14 10.83
CA VAL A 250 -0.77 20.15 10.46
C VAL A 250 -1.50 20.96 11.52
N GLN A 251 -1.98 22.14 11.11
CA GLN A 251 -2.64 23.12 11.98
C GLN A 251 -4.11 22.76 12.19
N HIS A 252 -4.79 22.39 11.09
CA HIS A 252 -6.21 22.09 11.06
C HIS A 252 -6.52 21.05 9.97
N VAL A 253 -7.61 20.31 10.13
CA VAL A 253 -8.11 19.33 9.18
C VAL A 253 -9.63 19.46 9.12
N ASP A 254 -10.15 19.83 7.96
CA ASP A 254 -11.58 19.78 7.69
C ASP A 254 -11.92 18.40 7.13
N HIS A 255 -12.35 17.50 8.02
CA HIS A 255 -12.80 16.17 7.66
C HIS A 255 -14.02 16.19 6.71
N LEU A 256 -14.90 17.21 6.78
CA LEU A 256 -16.13 17.26 5.99
C LEU A 256 -15.84 17.68 4.54
N ASN A 257 -14.97 18.66 4.34
CA ASN A 257 -14.53 19.11 3.01
C ASN A 257 -13.29 18.34 2.48
N ASN A 258 -12.78 17.37 3.24
CA ASN A 258 -11.59 16.56 2.91
C ASN A 258 -10.33 17.43 2.71
N GLU A 259 -10.11 18.42 3.58
CA GLU A 259 -9.02 19.40 3.48
C GLU A 259 -8.03 19.30 4.65
N VAL A 260 -6.74 19.51 4.36
CA VAL A 260 -5.65 19.51 5.36
C VAL A 260 -4.87 20.81 5.26
N TYR A 261 -4.84 21.57 6.35
CA TYR A 261 -4.17 22.87 6.46
C TYR A 261 -2.85 22.73 7.22
N TRP A 262 -1.73 23.09 6.59
CA TRP A 262 -0.40 22.78 7.12
C TRP A 262 0.66 23.85 6.84
N LYS A 263 1.74 23.82 7.64
CA LYS A 263 2.97 24.58 7.47
C LYS A 263 4.19 23.66 7.49
N GLY A 264 5.19 23.95 6.68
CA GLY A 264 6.37 23.12 6.47
C GLY A 264 6.99 23.39 5.10
N ILE A 265 8.13 22.75 4.82
CA ILE A 265 8.78 22.82 3.51
C ILE A 265 8.15 21.79 2.57
N ASN A 266 8.13 20.52 2.98
CA ASN A 266 7.55 19.42 2.20
C ASN A 266 6.07 19.17 2.55
N SER A 267 5.32 18.58 1.62
CA SER A 267 3.91 18.22 1.85
C SER A 267 3.76 17.10 2.90
N PRO A 268 2.69 17.12 3.72
CA PRO A 268 2.47 16.14 4.78
C PRO A 268 2.23 14.72 4.21
N SER A 269 2.39 13.70 5.06
CA SER A 269 2.15 12.29 4.70
C SER A 269 0.75 12.04 4.11
N SER A 270 0.64 11.05 3.22
CA SER A 270 -0.64 10.54 2.73
C SER A 270 -1.53 10.07 3.87
N GLU A 271 -0.93 9.56 4.96
CA GLU A 271 -1.66 9.03 6.11
C GLU A 271 -2.06 10.10 7.14
N THR A 272 -1.92 11.39 6.82
CA THR A 272 -2.44 12.49 7.67
C THR A 272 -3.89 12.28 8.13
N PRO A 273 -4.82 11.74 7.32
CA PRO A 273 -6.17 11.36 7.77
C PRO A 273 -6.20 10.29 8.87
N LEU A 274 -5.34 9.26 8.82
CA LEU A 274 -5.21 8.27 9.89
C LEU A 274 -4.78 8.94 11.20
N HIS A 275 -3.73 9.75 11.13
CA HIS A 275 -3.13 10.39 12.30
C HIS A 275 -4.09 11.43 12.92
N TYR A 276 -4.84 12.16 12.09
CA TYR A 276 -5.95 13.01 12.53
C TYR A 276 -7.04 12.22 13.26
N GLU A 277 -7.53 11.10 12.71
CA GLU A 277 -8.58 10.31 13.36
C GLU A 277 -8.14 9.74 14.71
N VAL A 278 -6.86 9.39 14.88
CA VAL A 278 -6.35 9.05 16.21
C VAL A 278 -6.46 10.23 17.17
N TYR A 279 -6.05 11.43 16.75
CA TYR A 279 -6.07 12.61 17.61
C TYR A 279 -7.46 13.19 17.87
N ALA A 280 -8.42 12.98 16.96
CA ALA A 280 -9.82 13.39 17.12
C ALA A 280 -10.63 12.45 18.03
N ASN A 281 -10.25 11.16 18.12
CA ASN A 281 -11.04 10.14 18.83
C ASN A 281 -10.32 9.51 20.05
N THR A 282 -9.13 9.99 20.42
CA THR A 282 -8.36 9.49 21.58
C THR A 282 -7.56 10.60 22.27
N GLU A 283 -7.18 10.39 23.53
CA GLU A 283 -6.25 11.24 24.29
C GLU A 283 -4.76 11.00 23.96
N MET A 284 -4.46 10.13 22.99
CA MET A 284 -3.08 9.80 22.64
C MET A 284 -2.35 11.01 22.05
N LYS A 285 -1.03 11.06 22.27
CA LYS A 285 -0.15 12.18 21.87
C LYS A 285 0.82 11.78 20.78
N SER A 286 1.09 10.49 20.58
CA SER A 286 1.92 9.96 19.49
C SER A 286 1.17 8.94 18.64
N VAL A 287 1.54 8.88 17.36
CA VAL A 287 1.11 7.84 16.42
C VAL A 287 2.32 7.42 15.60
N ILE A 288 2.50 6.11 15.46
CA ILE A 288 3.49 5.51 14.57
C ILE A 288 2.74 4.54 13.67
N HIS A 289 2.91 4.71 12.36
CA HIS A 289 2.54 3.76 11.33
C HIS A 289 3.80 3.11 10.76
N SER A 290 3.88 1.77 10.79
CA SER A 290 5.03 0.98 10.34
C SER A 290 4.61 -0.07 9.30
N HIS A 291 5.61 -0.72 8.68
CA HIS A 291 5.40 -1.82 7.74
C HIS A 291 6.48 -2.87 7.97
N CYS A 292 6.30 -3.68 9.00
CA CYS A 292 7.13 -4.84 9.27
C CYS A 292 6.42 -6.09 8.74
N PRO A 293 6.77 -6.67 7.57
CA PRO A 293 5.96 -7.73 6.96
C PRO A 293 5.78 -8.97 7.84
N SER A 294 6.76 -9.28 8.70
CA SER A 294 6.65 -10.34 9.71
C SER A 294 5.58 -10.07 10.77
N LEU A 295 5.20 -8.81 11.01
CA LEU A 295 4.06 -8.42 11.84
C LEU A 295 2.78 -8.27 11.00
N THR A 296 2.84 -7.54 9.88
CA THR A 296 1.69 -7.27 9.00
C THR A 296 0.96 -8.55 8.60
N TYR A 297 1.72 -9.62 8.32
CA TYR A 297 1.22 -10.93 7.87
C TYR A 297 1.33 -12.06 8.91
N ALA A 298 1.69 -11.76 10.17
CA ALA A 298 1.68 -12.73 11.27
C ALA A 298 0.29 -13.37 11.47
N THR A 299 0.23 -14.68 11.70
CA THR A 299 -1.03 -15.39 11.99
C THR A 299 -1.51 -15.12 13.41
N PHE A 300 -0.62 -15.19 14.41
CA PHE A 300 -0.92 -14.94 15.83
C PHE A 300 -1.38 -13.49 16.09
N LEU A 301 -0.98 -12.52 15.26
CA LEU A 301 -1.47 -11.13 15.34
C LEU A 301 -2.81 -10.87 14.61
N ASP A 302 -3.45 -11.86 13.97
CA ASP A 302 -4.71 -11.61 13.22
C ASP A 302 -5.82 -11.01 14.09
N ARG A 303 -5.83 -11.29 15.41
CA ARG A 303 -6.77 -10.65 16.35
C ARG A 303 -6.70 -9.12 16.31
N TYR A 304 -5.51 -8.55 16.08
CA TYR A 304 -5.26 -7.10 15.96
C TYR A 304 -5.56 -6.54 14.56
N ARG A 305 -5.73 -7.40 13.56
CA ARG A 305 -5.91 -7.02 12.17
C ARG A 305 -7.33 -6.52 11.89
N SER A 306 -7.47 -5.48 11.07
CA SER A 306 -8.78 -4.99 10.60
C SER A 306 -9.54 -6.12 9.87
N ASN A 307 -10.86 -6.17 10.02
CA ASN A 307 -11.66 -7.27 9.46
C ASN A 307 -11.71 -7.18 7.91
N SER A 308 -11.82 -5.96 7.38
CA SER A 308 -11.71 -5.65 5.94
C SER A 308 -10.34 -5.04 5.60
N TYR A 309 -10.05 -4.98 4.30
CA TYR A 309 -9.10 -3.99 3.77
C TYR A 309 -9.61 -2.56 4.03
N LEU A 310 -8.70 -1.59 4.10
CA LEU A 310 -8.97 -0.17 4.33
C LEU A 310 -8.11 0.68 3.38
N ARG A 311 -8.72 1.64 2.68
CA ARG A 311 -8.06 2.37 1.59
C ARG A 311 -7.08 3.45 2.07
N TYR A 312 -5.98 3.54 1.35
CA TYR A 312 -4.79 4.32 1.69
C TYR A 312 -5.07 5.81 1.75
N GLY A 313 -4.50 6.51 2.74
CA GLY A 313 -4.67 7.96 2.92
C GLY A 313 -6.11 8.45 3.01
N THR A 314 -7.01 7.70 3.66
CA THR A 314 -8.43 8.08 3.85
C THR A 314 -8.82 8.22 5.32
N PHE A 315 -9.78 9.09 5.62
CA PHE A 315 -10.37 9.19 6.97
C PHE A 315 -11.11 7.91 7.38
N GLN A 316 -11.71 7.19 6.41
CA GLN A 316 -12.38 5.92 6.66
C GLN A 316 -11.39 4.82 7.13
N PHE A 317 -10.15 4.84 6.64
CA PHE A 317 -9.07 4.01 7.16
C PHE A 317 -8.74 4.34 8.62
N GLY A 318 -8.56 5.63 8.96
CA GLY A 318 -8.33 6.07 10.34
C GLY A 318 -9.43 5.60 11.30
N LYS A 319 -10.70 5.79 10.93
CA LYS A 319 -11.87 5.33 11.71
C LYS A 319 -11.92 3.82 11.86
N GLY A 320 -11.59 3.06 10.82
CA GLY A 320 -11.52 1.60 10.87
C GLY A 320 -10.44 1.08 11.84
N ILE A 321 -9.29 1.75 11.90
CA ILE A 321 -8.22 1.44 12.86
C ILE A 321 -8.62 1.80 14.29
N ILE A 322 -9.19 2.99 14.52
CA ILE A 322 -9.64 3.39 15.86
C ILE A 322 -10.75 2.48 16.40
N HIS A 323 -11.74 2.10 15.57
CA HIS A 323 -12.77 1.14 15.97
C HIS A 323 -12.16 -0.24 16.33
N LYS A 324 -11.11 -0.67 15.61
CA LYS A 324 -10.39 -1.91 15.94
C LYS A 324 -9.60 -1.79 17.26
N MET A 325 -8.90 -0.69 17.49
CA MET A 325 -8.19 -0.42 18.74
C MET A 325 -9.16 -0.38 19.95
N GLN A 326 -10.27 0.33 19.83
CA GLN A 326 -11.32 0.42 20.86
C GLN A 326 -11.94 -0.94 21.16
N SER A 327 -12.27 -1.75 20.14
CA SER A 327 -12.88 -3.08 20.35
C SER A 327 -11.94 -4.10 21.01
N LEU A 328 -10.62 -3.84 21.02
CA LEU A 328 -9.61 -4.65 21.71
C LEU A 328 -9.08 -4.03 23.01
N GLN A 329 -9.52 -2.82 23.37
CA GLN A 329 -8.91 -1.97 24.41
C GLN A 329 -7.38 -1.87 24.26
N SER A 330 -6.89 -1.75 23.03
CA SER A 330 -5.47 -1.87 22.70
C SER A 330 -4.91 -0.66 21.96
N ASN A 331 -3.71 -0.24 22.35
CA ASN A 331 -2.94 0.82 21.68
C ASN A 331 -2.22 0.33 20.40
N PHE A 332 -2.57 -0.85 19.88
CA PHE A 332 -1.99 -1.46 18.68
C PHE A 332 -3.07 -2.10 17.82
N ALA A 333 -2.98 -1.90 16.50
CA ALA A 333 -3.81 -2.57 15.50
C ALA A 333 -3.05 -2.73 14.18
N ILE A 334 -3.50 -3.64 13.31
CA ILE A 334 -2.90 -3.89 11.99
C ILE A 334 -3.91 -3.55 10.90
N ALA A 335 -3.51 -2.71 9.95
CA ALA A 335 -4.21 -2.52 8.69
C ALA A 335 -4.03 -3.77 7.82
N ARG A 336 -5.12 -4.50 7.54
CA ARG A 336 -5.09 -5.73 6.74
C ARG A 336 -4.38 -5.48 5.40
N ASP A 337 -3.48 -6.39 5.05
CA ASP A 337 -2.65 -6.38 3.84
C ASP A 337 -1.82 -5.10 3.63
N HIS A 338 -1.42 -4.42 4.72
CA HIS A 338 -0.73 -3.14 4.59
C HIS A 338 0.35 -2.81 5.65
N GLY A 339 0.02 -2.69 6.93
CA GLY A 339 1.01 -2.32 7.97
C GLY A 339 0.42 -2.11 9.37
N GLU A 340 1.26 -1.80 10.35
CA GLU A 340 0.88 -1.70 11.76
C GLU A 340 0.64 -0.24 12.17
N ILE A 341 -0.23 -0.01 13.15
CA ILE A 341 -0.43 1.29 13.79
C ILE A 341 -0.31 1.10 15.30
N VAL A 342 0.54 1.90 15.94
CA VAL A 342 0.69 1.97 17.40
C VAL A 342 0.54 3.41 17.87
N VAL A 343 -0.10 3.59 19.03
CA VAL A 343 -0.41 4.91 19.61
C VAL A 343 0.11 5.01 21.05
N GLY A 344 0.40 6.21 21.52
CA GLY A 344 0.95 6.38 22.87
C GLY A 344 0.88 7.79 23.44
N ASN A 345 1.38 7.93 24.68
CA ASN A 345 1.48 9.20 25.40
C ASN A 345 2.78 9.98 25.09
N THR A 346 3.78 9.30 24.51
CA THR A 346 5.03 9.84 23.95
C THR A 346 5.40 9.00 22.72
N LEU A 347 6.22 9.51 21.79
CA LEU A 347 6.66 8.66 20.66
C LEU A 347 7.47 7.47 21.18
N GLU A 348 8.30 7.66 22.21
CA GLU A 348 9.07 6.60 22.85
C GLU A 348 8.19 5.42 23.31
N LYS A 349 7.12 5.68 24.07
CA LYS A 349 6.21 4.61 24.54
C LYS A 349 5.45 3.89 23.42
N ALA A 350 5.32 4.52 22.26
CA ALA A 350 4.73 3.88 21.09
C ALA A 350 5.74 2.95 20.39
N ILE A 351 7.01 3.36 20.26
CA ILE A 351 8.06 2.50 19.65
C ILE A 351 8.51 1.37 20.59
N GLU A 352 8.62 1.60 21.91
CA GLU A 352 8.86 0.56 22.92
C GLU A 352 7.82 -0.57 22.81
N HIS A 353 6.54 -0.22 22.69
CA HIS A 353 5.44 -1.17 22.57
C HIS A 353 5.53 -2.00 21.27
N LEU A 354 5.89 -1.37 20.16
CA LEU A 354 6.03 -2.03 18.85
C LEU A 354 7.26 -2.95 18.80
N ILE A 355 8.40 -2.50 19.35
CA ILE A 355 9.62 -3.32 19.52
C ILE A 355 9.33 -4.54 20.41
N LYS A 356 8.53 -4.36 21.48
CA LYS A 356 8.12 -5.49 22.33
C LYS A 356 7.30 -6.51 21.53
N ILE A 357 6.26 -6.07 20.81
CA ILE A 357 5.42 -6.96 19.98
C ILE A 357 6.29 -7.75 19.00
N GLN A 358 7.29 -7.10 18.37
CA GLN A 358 8.24 -7.75 17.48
C GLN A 358 9.17 -8.74 18.19
N SER A 359 9.63 -8.41 19.40
CA SER A 359 10.50 -9.28 20.20
C SER A 359 9.78 -10.55 20.68
N ASP A 360 8.51 -10.42 21.06
CA ASP A 360 7.65 -11.55 21.42
C ASP A 360 7.27 -12.37 20.15
N SER A 361 7.08 -11.70 18.99
CA SER A 361 6.84 -12.36 17.69
C SER A 361 7.97 -13.29 17.25
N SER A 362 9.23 -12.86 17.38
CA SER A 362 10.38 -13.69 17.00
C SER A 362 10.48 -14.97 17.82
N ARG A 363 10.09 -14.93 19.10
CA ARG A 363 10.11 -16.10 19.99
C ARG A 363 9.04 -17.13 19.63
N GLU A 364 7.87 -16.71 19.18
CA GLU A 364 6.86 -17.66 18.67
C GLU A 364 7.30 -18.29 17.33
N LEU A 365 8.07 -17.58 16.52
CA LEU A 365 8.65 -18.10 15.26
C LEU A 365 9.86 -19.02 15.45
N GLU A 366 10.51 -19.00 16.62
CA GLU A 366 11.57 -19.96 17.01
C GLU A 366 11.01 -21.28 17.58
N LEU A 367 9.70 -21.38 17.76
CA LEU A 367 8.99 -22.52 18.38
C LEU A 367 8.14 -23.34 17.39
N VAL A 368 8.27 -23.10 16.07
CA VAL A 368 7.46 -23.69 14.97
C VAL A 368 8.32 -24.16 13.80
#